data_AF-A0AAE2EIF5-F1
#
_entry.id   AF-A0AAE2EIF5-F1
#
_cell.length_a   1.000
_cell.length_b   1.000
_cell.length_c   1.000
_cell.angle_alpha   90.00
_cell.angle_beta   90.00
_cell.angle_gamma   90.00
#
_symmetry.space_group_name_H-M   'P 1'
#
loop_
_entity.id
_entity.type
_entity.pdbx_description
1 polymer ?
#
loop_
_entity_poly.entity_id
_entity_poly.type
_entity_poly.pdbx_seq_one_letter_code
_entity_poly.pdbx_strand_id
1 'polypeptide(L)'
;MKLNGNNHVEIIEAKATSKVKKEHFWDLVYQAYVLERNGYIVDNIAIARLNKNYLRDYDNNVDFDLKISIEEFVSQYKDISFNQAKRIVDNIDDLDLGFKNIEEIDDLDLNKLIEIDYFTYGQAKTRNTLFEDYKNLINVVDLDELFLKIAYMLRYDENQIIEIFKNDSCYLHYDKKTKNWIKWTREISDYKACQHVLNWFDEKAPNFWHFGGARQTQKAFLIRHLHSPYFKDYNSLLDIEITNLLNDQYDKFINYKYNRIFEISKLDDQIKSDPSLMIDNNYFYILKQVMNKYKRLPIYMYDFETVKFAVPKYSKVNPYYQIPFQYSIDIIHDKNYDYNNPDSMIHYDFLANDYQDPRKEFIINFLKDIFSNKGGVYVAYNDAFEKSVLKRIAFLFPKLAIPILYIVNNTIDLMDFFKGVKQDNSIDANFRPWFLIANKNFYGSYSIKKTQPALDSSFTYKNLTINNGSKASETFRRFLEQRIGKTVWDNLIRKDMIKYCNRDTLAMVVILKKVDQIIKIWEAKHAK
;
A
#
# COMPACT_ATOMS: atom_id res chain seq x y z
N MET A 1 -6.69 -24.55 21.24
CA MET A 1 -6.59 -26.02 21.10
C MET A 1 -7.83 -26.65 21.70
N LYS A 2 -8.46 -27.56 20.97
CA LYS A 2 -9.62 -28.33 21.43
C LYS A 2 -9.16 -29.78 21.67
N LEU A 3 -9.44 -30.31 22.86
CA LEU A 3 -9.08 -31.67 23.24
C LEU A 3 -10.26 -32.61 22.92
N ASN A 4 -10.02 -33.64 22.11
CA ASN A 4 -11.04 -34.59 21.66
C ASN A 4 -10.99 -35.92 22.44
N GLY A 5 -10.09 -36.06 23.42
CA GLY A 5 -9.88 -37.31 24.19
C GLY A 5 -8.91 -38.26 23.50
N ASN A 6 -8.38 -39.27 24.21
CA ASN A 6 -7.44 -40.27 23.66
C ASN A 6 -6.22 -39.66 22.92
N ASN A 7 -5.67 -38.56 23.43
CA ASN A 7 -4.60 -37.77 22.80
C ASN A 7 -4.94 -37.13 21.45
N HIS A 8 -6.21 -37.15 21.03
CA HIS A 8 -6.68 -36.46 19.83
C HIS A 8 -6.88 -34.96 20.09
N VAL A 9 -6.40 -34.12 19.18
CA VAL A 9 -6.45 -32.66 19.28
C VAL A 9 -6.80 -31.99 17.97
N GLU A 10 -7.55 -30.89 18.07
CA GLU A 10 -7.76 -29.94 16.97
C GLU A 10 -7.07 -28.61 17.32
N ILE A 11 -6.20 -28.16 16.41
CA ILE A 11 -5.47 -26.90 16.57
C ILE A 11 -6.30 -25.77 15.95
N ILE A 12 -6.67 -24.80 16.76
CA ILE A 12 -7.31 -23.57 16.32
C ILE A 12 -6.40 -22.42 16.78
N GLU A 13 -5.65 -21.88 15.85
CA GLU A 13 -4.70 -20.79 16.10
C GLU A 13 -5.39 -19.44 15.86
N ALA A 14 -5.47 -18.61 16.90
CA ALA A 14 -6.06 -17.29 16.79
C ALA A 14 -5.06 -16.30 16.17
N LYS A 15 -5.44 -15.70 15.05
CA LYS A 15 -4.63 -14.68 14.39
C LYS A 15 -5.42 -13.37 14.29
N ALA A 16 -4.79 -12.27 14.69
CA ALA A 16 -5.27 -10.92 14.43
C ALA A 16 -5.11 -10.61 12.93
N THR A 17 -6.03 -11.13 12.12
CA THR A 17 -6.04 -11.04 10.66
C THR A 17 -7.47 -11.24 10.17
N SER A 18 -7.81 -10.69 9.02
CA SER A 18 -9.10 -10.94 8.38
C SER A 18 -9.07 -12.06 7.32
N LYS A 19 -7.90 -12.67 7.12
CA LYS A 19 -7.67 -13.74 6.14
C LYS A 19 -6.52 -14.64 6.57
N VAL A 20 -6.57 -15.91 6.18
CA VAL A 20 -5.42 -16.82 6.26
C VAL A 20 -4.28 -16.25 5.40
N LYS A 21 -3.04 -16.29 5.89
CA LYS A 21 -1.82 -15.85 5.21
C LYS A 21 -0.83 -17.00 5.13
N LYS A 22 0.24 -16.82 4.34
CA LYS A 22 1.21 -17.89 4.07
C LYS A 22 1.93 -18.35 5.33
N GLU A 23 2.37 -17.38 6.11
CA GLU A 23 3.04 -17.53 7.38
C GLU A 23 2.23 -18.30 8.42
N HIS A 24 0.88 -18.17 8.43
CA HIS A 24 0.06 -18.89 9.42
C HIS A 24 0.10 -20.40 9.24
N PHE A 25 0.27 -20.87 7.99
CA PHE A 25 0.40 -22.31 7.73
C PHE A 25 1.66 -22.86 8.39
N TRP A 26 2.79 -22.16 8.31
CA TRP A 26 4.03 -22.60 8.94
C TRP A 26 3.97 -22.61 10.47
N ASP A 27 3.26 -21.66 11.06
CA ASP A 27 2.98 -21.67 12.50
C ASP A 27 2.23 -22.96 12.89
N LEU A 28 1.19 -23.31 12.14
CA LEU A 28 0.41 -24.54 12.37
C LEU A 28 1.23 -25.81 12.11
N VAL A 29 2.06 -25.85 11.07
CA VAL A 29 2.96 -26.98 10.77
C VAL A 29 3.88 -27.24 11.95
N TYR A 30 4.50 -26.20 12.50
CA TYR A 30 5.39 -26.34 13.65
C TYR A 30 4.63 -26.82 14.90
N GLN A 31 3.45 -26.25 15.18
CA GLN A 31 2.62 -26.68 16.30
C GLN A 31 2.18 -28.15 16.17
N ALA A 32 1.71 -28.54 14.98
CA ALA A 32 1.28 -29.91 14.69
C ALA A 32 2.45 -30.89 14.84
N TYR A 33 3.61 -30.56 14.26
CA TYR A 33 4.83 -31.34 14.37
C TYR A 33 5.24 -31.57 15.84
N VAL A 34 5.27 -30.51 16.65
CA VAL A 34 5.62 -30.62 18.08
C VAL A 34 4.63 -31.52 18.82
N LEU A 35 3.33 -31.36 18.58
CA LEU A 35 2.29 -32.16 19.24
C LEU A 35 2.39 -33.64 18.84
N GLU A 36 2.53 -33.95 17.54
CA GLU A 36 2.68 -35.32 17.05
C GLU A 36 3.94 -35.98 17.62
N ARG A 37 5.06 -35.25 17.76
CA ARG A 37 6.28 -35.73 18.43
C ARG A 37 6.13 -35.98 19.92
N ASN A 38 5.13 -35.36 20.56
CA ASN A 38 4.79 -35.59 21.97
C ASN A 38 3.66 -36.62 22.16
N GLY A 39 3.32 -37.39 21.12
CA GLY A 39 2.35 -38.49 21.21
C GLY A 39 0.89 -38.08 21.09
N TYR A 40 0.61 -36.85 20.66
CA TYR A 40 -0.74 -36.42 20.30
C TYR A 40 -1.07 -36.78 18.85
N ILE A 41 -2.37 -36.93 18.57
CA ILE A 41 -2.90 -37.13 17.22
C ILE A 41 -3.61 -35.84 16.80
N VAL A 42 -3.06 -35.14 15.81
CA VAL A 42 -3.67 -33.91 15.29
C VAL A 42 -4.74 -34.30 14.27
N ASP A 43 -6.00 -34.07 14.60
CA ASP A 43 -7.16 -34.41 13.75
C ASP A 43 -7.40 -33.36 12.67
N ASN A 44 -7.16 -32.09 13.01
CA ASN A 44 -7.41 -30.96 12.13
C ASN A 44 -6.65 -29.72 12.61
N ILE A 45 -6.43 -28.78 11.69
CA ILE A 45 -5.81 -27.49 11.97
C ILE A 45 -6.61 -26.36 11.31
N ALA A 46 -6.80 -25.26 12.02
CA ALA A 46 -7.59 -24.13 11.57
C ALA A 46 -7.05 -22.80 12.10
N ILE A 47 -7.44 -21.72 11.44
CA ILE A 47 -7.16 -20.36 11.88
C ILE A 47 -8.45 -19.72 12.36
N ALA A 48 -8.49 -19.28 13.61
CA ALA A 48 -9.50 -18.31 14.05
C ALA A 48 -9.08 -16.92 13.55
N ARG A 49 -9.86 -16.35 12.63
CA ARG A 49 -9.62 -15.04 12.02
C ARG A 49 -10.81 -14.12 12.24
N LEU A 50 -10.59 -12.83 12.03
CA LEU A 50 -11.62 -11.81 12.18
C LEU A 50 -12.49 -11.73 10.91
N ASN A 51 -13.80 -11.63 11.10
CA ASN A 51 -14.77 -11.40 10.04
C ASN A 51 -14.65 -9.97 9.51
N LYS A 52 -14.18 -9.80 8.27
CA LYS A 52 -14.02 -8.47 7.65
C LYS A 52 -15.36 -7.74 7.43
N ASN A 53 -16.48 -8.47 7.36
CA ASN A 53 -17.82 -7.95 7.11
C ASN A 53 -18.59 -7.66 8.40
N TYR A 54 -18.06 -8.08 9.56
CA TYR A 54 -18.61 -7.70 10.86
C TYR A 54 -18.61 -6.18 11.01
N LEU A 55 -19.72 -5.60 11.44
CA LEU A 55 -19.82 -4.20 11.86
C LEU A 55 -20.30 -4.19 13.31
N ARG A 56 -19.57 -3.50 14.18
CA ARG A 56 -19.96 -3.36 15.59
C ARG A 56 -21.24 -2.51 15.71
N ASP A 57 -22.16 -2.91 16.59
CA ASP A 57 -23.45 -2.22 16.81
C ASP A 57 -24.23 -2.03 15.50
N TYR A 58 -24.22 -3.07 14.67
CA TYR A 58 -24.95 -3.11 13.41
C TYR A 58 -25.38 -4.55 13.10
N ASP A 59 -26.69 -4.76 12.98
CA ASP A 59 -27.22 -6.06 12.56
C ASP A 59 -27.14 -6.21 11.05
N ASN A 60 -26.14 -7.00 10.61
CA ASN A 60 -25.97 -7.40 9.23
C ASN A 60 -26.76 -8.68 8.94
N ASN A 61 -27.43 -8.74 7.79
CA ASN A 61 -28.02 -9.97 7.27
C ASN A 61 -26.92 -10.98 6.88
N VAL A 62 -27.30 -12.26 6.76
CA VAL A 62 -26.38 -13.38 6.47
C VAL A 62 -25.56 -13.17 5.18
N ASP A 63 -26.09 -12.45 4.19
CA ASP A 63 -25.44 -12.19 2.89
C ASP A 63 -24.72 -10.83 2.79
N PHE A 64 -24.42 -10.18 3.91
CA PHE A 64 -23.79 -8.86 3.89
C PHE A 64 -22.32 -8.90 3.44
N ASP A 65 -22.03 -8.29 2.28
CA ASP A 65 -20.68 -7.92 1.86
C ASP A 65 -20.50 -6.40 1.91
N LEU A 66 -19.74 -5.94 2.91
CA LEU A 66 -19.50 -4.51 3.15
C LEU A 66 -18.93 -3.79 1.91
N LYS A 67 -18.07 -4.46 1.13
CA LYS A 67 -17.45 -3.83 -0.03
C LYS A 67 -18.48 -3.60 -1.13
N ILE A 68 -19.28 -4.62 -1.43
CA ILE A 68 -20.35 -4.53 -2.44
C ILE A 68 -21.37 -3.46 -2.04
N SER A 69 -21.82 -3.46 -0.78
CA SER A 69 -22.80 -2.47 -0.29
C SER A 69 -22.29 -1.04 -0.37
N ILE A 70 -20.99 -0.79 -0.09
CA ILE A 70 -20.39 0.54 -0.27
C ILE A 70 -20.38 0.93 -1.76
N GLU A 71 -20.00 0.02 -2.65
CA GLU A 71 -19.95 0.30 -4.10
C GLU A 71 -21.35 0.61 -4.66
N GLU A 72 -22.36 -0.17 -4.27
CA GLU A 72 -23.76 0.07 -4.61
C GLU A 72 -24.27 1.40 -4.06
N PHE A 73 -24.01 1.71 -2.78
CA PHE A 73 -24.39 2.98 -2.17
C PHE A 73 -23.78 4.17 -2.92
N VAL A 74 -22.47 4.15 -3.17
CA VAL A 74 -21.75 5.23 -3.86
C VAL A 74 -22.28 5.44 -5.28
N SER A 75 -22.69 4.37 -5.97
CA SER A 75 -23.22 4.43 -7.33
C SER A 75 -24.51 5.26 -7.47
N GLN A 76 -25.22 5.47 -6.36
CA GLN A 76 -26.46 6.26 -6.30
C GLN A 76 -26.19 7.77 -6.33
N TYR A 77 -24.95 8.21 -6.08
CA TYR A 77 -24.57 9.62 -5.99
C TYR A 77 -23.70 10.04 -7.18
N LYS A 78 -24.37 10.41 -8.27
CA LYS A 78 -23.74 10.96 -9.49
C LYS A 78 -23.98 12.47 -9.58
N ASP A 79 -23.07 13.17 -10.26
CA ASP A 79 -23.23 14.58 -10.65
C ASP A 79 -23.55 15.55 -9.50
N ILE A 80 -22.81 15.44 -8.40
CA ILE A 80 -22.96 16.33 -7.24
C ILE A 80 -22.35 17.70 -7.56
N SER A 81 -23.13 18.77 -7.40
CA SER A 81 -22.62 20.15 -7.54
C SER A 81 -21.97 20.65 -6.25
N PHE A 82 -21.01 21.58 -6.39
CA PHE A 82 -20.36 22.23 -5.24
C PHE A 82 -21.37 22.90 -4.31
N ASN A 83 -22.38 23.59 -4.87
CA ASN A 83 -23.38 24.30 -4.07
C ASN A 83 -24.27 23.35 -3.25
N GLN A 84 -24.62 22.18 -3.79
CA GLN A 84 -25.36 21.16 -3.04
C GLN A 84 -24.54 20.65 -1.86
N ALA A 85 -23.27 20.32 -2.09
CA ALA A 85 -22.35 19.88 -1.05
C ALA A 85 -22.14 20.98 0.02
N LYS A 86 -21.86 22.21 -0.42
CA LYS A 86 -21.59 23.36 0.45
C LYS A 86 -22.76 23.67 1.40
N ARG A 87 -24.01 23.60 0.92
CA ARG A 87 -25.20 23.78 1.76
C ARG A 87 -25.27 22.81 2.94
N ILE A 88 -24.88 21.56 2.73
CA ILE A 88 -24.87 20.56 3.81
C ILE A 88 -23.73 20.86 4.79
N VAL A 89 -22.57 21.27 4.29
CA VAL A 89 -21.43 21.68 5.13
C VAL A 89 -21.78 22.93 5.97
N ASP A 90 -22.48 23.91 5.40
CA ASP A 90 -22.86 25.14 6.10
C ASP A 90 -23.81 24.88 7.28
N ASN A 91 -24.58 23.80 7.24
CA ASN A 91 -25.52 23.39 8.29
C ASN A 91 -25.04 22.12 9.02
N ILE A 92 -23.76 21.77 8.93
CA ILE A 92 -23.25 20.48 9.42
C ILE A 92 -23.38 20.32 10.94
N ASP A 93 -23.29 21.42 11.69
CA ASP A 93 -23.38 21.41 13.15
C ASP A 93 -24.80 21.09 13.65
N ASP A 94 -25.82 21.30 12.81
CA ASP A 94 -27.22 21.01 13.11
C ASP A 94 -27.63 19.57 12.76
N LEU A 95 -26.74 18.81 12.10
CA LEU A 95 -27.02 17.44 11.70
C LEU A 95 -26.78 16.47 12.85
N ASP A 96 -27.81 15.71 13.22
CA ASP A 96 -27.59 14.48 14.00
C ASP A 96 -26.95 13.41 13.11
N LEU A 97 -25.62 13.28 13.22
CA LEU A 97 -24.82 12.34 12.44
C LEU A 97 -24.94 10.89 12.94
N GLY A 98 -25.63 10.63 14.06
CA GLY A 98 -25.80 9.28 14.59
C GLY A 98 -24.49 8.61 15.03
N PHE A 99 -23.57 9.40 15.59
CA PHE A 99 -22.43 8.89 16.36
C PHE A 99 -22.93 8.44 17.73
N LYS A 100 -22.53 7.24 18.14
CA LYS A 100 -22.83 6.70 19.46
C LYS A 100 -21.53 6.49 20.22
N ASN A 101 -21.51 6.93 21.47
CA ASN A 101 -20.51 6.45 22.42
C ASN A 101 -20.93 5.03 22.81
N ILE A 102 -20.03 4.08 22.63
CA ILE A 102 -20.23 2.71 23.12
C ILE A 102 -19.28 2.52 24.29
N GLU A 103 -19.81 2.15 25.46
CA GLU A 103 -19.04 1.77 26.63
C GLU A 103 -18.67 0.27 26.54
N GLU A 104 -17.37 -0.06 26.64
CA GLU A 104 -16.76 -1.39 26.83
C GLU A 104 -17.19 -2.60 25.96
N ILE A 105 -16.67 -3.79 26.29
CA ILE A 105 -16.58 -5.04 25.48
C ILE A 105 -17.94 -5.74 25.28
N ASP A 106 -18.93 -5.45 26.12
CA ASP A 106 -20.18 -6.22 26.21
C ASP A 106 -21.04 -6.17 24.93
N ASP A 107 -20.79 -5.21 24.04
CA ASP A 107 -21.46 -5.09 22.73
C ASP A 107 -20.74 -5.84 21.59
N LEU A 108 -19.67 -6.59 21.87
CA LEU A 108 -18.95 -7.38 20.87
C LEU A 108 -19.58 -8.77 20.73
N ASP A 109 -20.33 -8.97 19.65
CA ASP A 109 -20.76 -10.30 19.21
C ASP A 109 -19.57 -11.11 18.68
N LEU A 110 -18.93 -11.88 19.57
CA LEU A 110 -17.78 -12.72 19.24
C LEU A 110 -18.10 -13.79 18.20
N ASN A 111 -19.35 -14.30 18.18
CA ASN A 111 -19.78 -15.31 17.21
C ASN A 111 -19.86 -14.73 15.80
N LYS A 112 -20.23 -13.45 15.65
CA LYS A 112 -20.17 -12.75 14.36
C LYS A 112 -18.78 -12.21 14.02
N LEU A 113 -17.97 -11.86 15.03
CA LEU A 113 -16.64 -11.27 14.85
C LEU A 113 -15.58 -12.30 14.46
N ILE A 114 -15.65 -13.53 14.98
CA ILE A 114 -14.63 -14.56 14.79
C ILE A 114 -15.14 -15.63 13.83
N GLU A 115 -14.35 -15.92 12.79
CA GLU A 115 -14.57 -17.03 11.86
C GLU A 115 -13.44 -18.05 11.99
N ILE A 116 -13.80 -19.33 12.06
CA ILE A 116 -12.85 -20.44 11.99
C ILE A 116 -12.66 -20.83 10.52
N ASP A 117 -11.47 -20.58 9.98
CA ASP A 117 -11.11 -20.87 8.60
C ASP A 117 -10.22 -22.11 8.55
N TYR A 118 -10.77 -23.20 8.01
CA TYR A 118 -10.08 -24.47 7.80
C TYR A 118 -9.30 -24.50 6.49
N PHE A 119 -9.42 -23.50 5.64
CA PHE A 119 -8.87 -23.54 4.29
C PHE A 119 -7.51 -22.85 4.19
N THR A 120 -6.63 -23.39 3.36
CA THR A 120 -5.31 -22.81 3.09
C THR A 120 -5.42 -21.42 2.43
N TYR A 121 -4.34 -20.65 2.40
CA TYR A 121 -4.37 -19.31 1.80
C TYR A 121 -4.71 -19.36 0.31
N GLY A 122 -5.54 -18.42 -0.13
CA GLY A 122 -5.93 -18.28 -1.53
C GLY A 122 -7.35 -17.72 -1.66
N GLN A 123 -7.81 -17.60 -2.89
CA GLN A 123 -9.17 -17.14 -3.22
C GLN A 123 -9.95 -18.16 -4.06
N ALA A 124 -9.32 -19.25 -4.50
CA ALA A 124 -10.00 -20.29 -5.26
C ALA A 124 -11.03 -21.03 -4.40
N LYS A 125 -12.19 -21.31 -4.97
CA LYS A 125 -13.23 -22.15 -4.33
C LYS A 125 -12.75 -23.59 -4.09
N THR A 126 -11.76 -24.04 -4.85
CA THR A 126 -11.17 -25.39 -4.81
C THR A 126 -9.89 -25.47 -3.99
N ARG A 127 -9.65 -24.53 -3.07
CA ARG A 127 -8.46 -24.54 -2.21
C ARG A 127 -8.58 -25.67 -1.18
N ASN A 128 -7.47 -26.37 -0.92
CA ASN A 128 -7.42 -27.44 0.08
C ASN A 128 -7.67 -26.90 1.50
N THR A 129 -7.99 -27.80 2.41
CA THR A 129 -7.92 -27.48 3.84
C THR A 129 -6.46 -27.30 4.27
N LEU A 130 -6.22 -26.54 5.33
CA LEU A 130 -4.91 -26.42 5.97
C LEU A 130 -4.39 -27.79 6.40
N PHE A 131 -5.27 -28.66 6.88
CA PHE A 131 -4.89 -30.00 7.31
C PHE A 131 -4.52 -30.92 6.14
N GLU A 132 -5.29 -30.92 5.04
CA GLU A 132 -4.90 -31.63 3.81
C GLU A 132 -3.54 -31.15 3.30
N ASP A 133 -3.32 -29.84 3.34
CA ASP A 133 -2.07 -29.20 2.93
C ASP A 133 -0.89 -29.59 3.84
N TYR A 134 -1.12 -29.67 5.16
CA TYR A 134 -0.15 -30.22 6.13
C TYR A 134 0.19 -31.68 5.80
N LYS A 135 -0.81 -32.53 5.59
CA LYS A 135 -0.59 -33.94 5.22
C LYS A 135 0.17 -34.07 3.90
N ASN A 136 -0.15 -33.24 2.91
CA ASN A 136 0.58 -33.19 1.65
C ASN A 136 2.05 -32.75 1.83
N LEU A 137 2.32 -31.78 2.70
CA LEU A 137 3.67 -31.33 3.01
C LEU A 137 4.50 -32.47 3.59
N ILE A 138 4.03 -33.11 4.67
CA ILE A 138 4.82 -34.13 5.39
C ILE A 138 5.02 -35.43 4.58
N ASN A 139 4.20 -35.66 3.55
CA ASN A 139 4.41 -36.76 2.60
C ASN A 139 5.60 -36.50 1.65
N VAL A 140 5.95 -35.22 1.44
CA VAL A 140 6.96 -34.78 0.49
C VAL A 140 8.24 -34.34 1.20
N VAL A 141 8.12 -33.70 2.37
CA VAL A 141 9.19 -33.03 3.10
C VAL A 141 9.38 -33.70 4.45
N ASP A 142 10.61 -34.11 4.75
CA ASP A 142 11.01 -34.53 6.09
C ASP A 142 11.18 -33.30 6.98
N LEU A 143 10.28 -33.15 7.97
CA LEU A 143 10.31 -32.00 8.88
C LEU A 143 11.47 -32.07 9.88
N ASP A 144 11.95 -33.26 10.25
CA ASP A 144 13.11 -33.39 11.14
C ASP A 144 14.35 -32.85 10.43
N GLU A 145 14.58 -33.31 9.20
CA GLU A 145 15.71 -32.88 8.38
C GLU A 145 15.64 -31.37 8.11
N LEU A 146 14.46 -30.86 7.75
CA LEU A 146 14.24 -29.44 7.50
C LEU A 146 14.57 -28.58 8.72
N PHE A 147 14.03 -28.91 9.90
CA PHE A 147 14.25 -28.12 11.10
C PHE A 147 15.69 -28.22 11.60
N LEU A 148 16.31 -29.40 11.55
CA LEU A 148 17.74 -29.57 11.87
C LEU A 148 18.61 -28.72 10.95
N LYS A 149 18.33 -28.73 9.64
CA LYS A 149 19.10 -27.95 8.68
C LYS A 149 18.99 -26.44 8.92
N ILE A 150 17.78 -25.93 9.19
CA ILE A 150 17.59 -24.53 9.58
C ILE A 150 18.40 -24.20 10.85
N ALA A 151 18.39 -25.08 11.85
CA ALA A 151 19.16 -24.89 13.07
C ALA A 151 20.68 -24.87 12.80
N TYR A 152 21.18 -25.71 11.90
CA TYR A 152 22.59 -25.71 11.50
C TYR A 152 22.97 -24.46 10.71
N MET A 153 22.11 -23.97 9.82
CA MET A 153 22.37 -22.74 9.05
C MET A 153 22.64 -21.53 9.94
N LEU A 154 22.06 -21.48 11.14
CA LEU A 154 22.32 -20.42 12.12
C LEU A 154 23.74 -20.45 12.71
N ARG A 155 24.50 -21.53 12.47
CA ARG A 155 25.88 -21.71 12.93
C ARG A 155 26.91 -21.70 11.80
N TYR A 156 26.47 -21.42 10.57
CA TYR A 156 27.36 -21.46 9.41
C TYR A 156 28.44 -20.38 9.51
N ASP A 157 29.66 -20.73 9.13
CA ASP A 157 30.73 -19.77 8.92
C ASP A 157 30.56 -19.03 7.57
N GLU A 158 31.42 -18.05 7.33
CA GLU A 158 31.40 -17.23 6.11
C GLU A 158 31.52 -18.06 4.83
N ASN A 159 32.39 -19.08 4.82
CA ASN A 159 32.59 -19.93 3.63
C ASN A 159 31.33 -20.75 3.33
N GLN A 160 30.73 -21.33 4.37
CA GLN A 160 29.49 -22.11 4.25
C GLN A 160 28.31 -21.24 3.77
N ILE A 161 28.24 -19.98 4.23
CA ILE A 161 27.25 -19.01 3.74
C ILE A 161 27.47 -18.68 2.26
N ILE A 162 28.72 -18.45 1.84
CA ILE A 162 29.04 -18.19 0.43
C ILE A 162 28.65 -19.38 -0.45
N GLU A 163 28.90 -20.62 -0.01
CA GLU A 163 28.48 -21.81 -0.74
C GLU A 163 26.95 -21.90 -0.89
N ILE A 164 26.17 -21.41 0.10
CA ILE A 164 24.71 -21.33 -0.06
C ILE A 164 24.33 -20.43 -1.23
N PHE A 165 24.93 -19.24 -1.36
CA PHE A 165 24.62 -18.28 -2.43
C PHE A 165 25.07 -18.75 -3.82
N LYS A 166 25.96 -19.75 -3.87
CA LYS A 166 26.29 -20.45 -5.11
C LYS A 166 25.24 -21.47 -5.54
N ASN A 167 24.26 -21.81 -4.70
CA ASN A 167 23.20 -22.75 -5.09
C ASN A 167 22.19 -22.09 -6.03
N ASP A 168 21.66 -22.88 -6.96
CA ASP A 168 20.58 -22.46 -7.87
C ASP A 168 19.23 -22.31 -7.15
N SER A 169 19.03 -23.07 -6.07
CA SER A 169 17.78 -23.08 -5.31
C SER A 169 18.01 -23.20 -3.81
N CYS A 170 17.05 -22.72 -3.03
CA CYS A 170 16.99 -23.01 -1.60
C CYS A 170 16.48 -24.43 -1.36
N TYR A 171 16.63 -24.90 -0.13
CA TYR A 171 16.34 -26.29 0.25
C TYR A 171 14.84 -26.67 0.22
N LEU A 172 13.94 -25.71 0.38
CA LEU A 172 12.50 -25.98 0.33
C LEU A 172 11.98 -25.89 -1.11
N HIS A 173 11.67 -27.03 -1.72
CA HIS A 173 11.13 -27.11 -3.08
C HIS A 173 9.61 -27.16 -3.08
N TYR A 174 9.01 -26.27 -3.87
CA TYR A 174 7.58 -26.25 -4.10
C TYR A 174 7.23 -25.49 -5.38
N ASP A 175 6.09 -25.81 -5.98
CA ASP A 175 5.52 -25.05 -7.10
C ASP A 175 4.37 -24.15 -6.63
N LYS A 176 4.42 -22.87 -6.99
CA LYS A 176 3.37 -21.87 -6.69
C LYS A 176 2.48 -21.70 -7.90
N LYS A 177 1.25 -22.20 -7.83
CA LYS A 177 0.22 -21.91 -8.84
C LYS A 177 -0.42 -20.55 -8.56
N THR A 178 -0.72 -19.78 -9.60
CA THR A 178 -1.27 -18.42 -9.49
C THR A 178 -2.65 -18.31 -8.84
N LYS A 179 -3.43 -19.40 -8.81
CA LYS A 179 -4.81 -19.45 -8.23
C LYS A 179 -4.97 -20.35 -7.01
N ASN A 180 -4.03 -21.27 -6.80
CA ASN A 180 -4.05 -22.19 -5.65
C ASN A 180 -2.94 -21.79 -4.66
N TRP A 181 -2.88 -22.48 -3.53
CA TRP A 181 -1.76 -22.42 -2.60
C TRP A 181 -0.48 -23.01 -3.25
N ILE A 182 0.32 -23.71 -2.48
CA ILE A 182 1.54 -24.39 -2.82
C ILE A 182 1.20 -25.82 -3.23
N LYS A 183 1.81 -26.28 -4.32
CA LYS A 183 1.92 -27.71 -4.60
C LYS A 183 3.29 -28.16 -4.10
N TRP A 184 3.30 -28.94 -3.03
CA TRP A 184 4.51 -29.60 -2.55
C TRP A 184 4.96 -30.61 -3.59
N THR A 185 6.25 -30.56 -3.94
CA THR A 185 6.83 -31.43 -4.95
C THR A 185 8.26 -31.78 -4.56
N ARG A 186 8.69 -33.00 -4.93
CA ARG A 186 10.10 -33.40 -4.87
C ARG A 186 10.88 -32.91 -6.09
N GLU A 187 10.19 -32.44 -7.13
CA GLU A 187 10.79 -31.97 -8.37
C GLU A 187 11.28 -30.52 -8.25
N ILE A 188 12.50 -30.27 -8.71
CA ILE A 188 13.08 -28.93 -8.81
C ILE A 188 12.49 -28.28 -10.06
N SER A 189 11.76 -27.16 -9.92
CA SER A 189 11.17 -26.46 -11.06
C SER A 189 12.24 -25.95 -12.05
N ASP A 190 11.92 -25.92 -13.34
CA ASP A 190 12.84 -25.53 -14.43
C ASP A 190 13.41 -24.09 -14.33
N TYR A 191 12.84 -23.22 -13.48
CA TYR A 191 13.39 -21.89 -13.19
C TYR A 191 14.36 -21.94 -12.00
N LYS A 192 15.61 -22.28 -12.30
CA LYS A 192 16.73 -22.57 -11.38
C LYS A 192 17.34 -21.37 -10.63
N ALA A 193 16.56 -20.34 -10.32
CA ALA A 193 17.10 -19.20 -9.56
C ALA A 193 16.15 -18.76 -8.47
N CYS A 194 16.46 -19.20 -7.25
CA CYS A 194 15.73 -18.78 -6.07
C CYS A 194 16.29 -17.45 -5.53
N GLN A 195 15.40 -16.51 -5.22
CA GLN A 195 15.78 -15.23 -4.63
C GLN A 195 16.49 -15.34 -3.27
N HIS A 196 16.32 -16.46 -2.55
CA HIS A 196 16.90 -16.66 -1.22
C HIS A 196 18.39 -17.01 -1.27
N VAL A 197 18.93 -17.30 -2.46
CA VAL A 197 20.32 -17.72 -2.67
C VAL A 197 21.03 -16.83 -3.70
N LEU A 198 20.64 -15.55 -3.79
CA LEU A 198 21.33 -14.59 -4.64
C LEU A 198 22.61 -14.08 -3.98
N ASN A 199 23.66 -13.87 -4.77
CA ASN A 199 24.84 -13.15 -4.34
C ASN A 199 24.48 -11.73 -3.88
N TRP A 200 25.26 -11.19 -2.96
CA TRP A 200 25.10 -9.82 -2.49
C TRP A 200 25.38 -8.81 -3.62
N PHE A 201 24.55 -7.77 -3.72
CA PHE A 201 24.75 -6.62 -4.61
C PHE A 201 24.15 -5.34 -3.98
N ASP A 202 24.62 -4.17 -4.42
CA ASP A 202 24.11 -2.89 -3.91
C ASP A 202 22.75 -2.56 -4.52
N GLU A 203 21.70 -2.70 -3.71
CA GLU A 203 20.34 -2.32 -4.07
C GLU A 203 20.15 -0.80 -4.25
N LYS A 204 21.11 0.06 -3.87
CA LYS A 204 21.00 1.51 -4.08
C LYS A 204 21.51 1.95 -5.46
N ALA A 205 22.22 1.09 -6.18
CA ALA A 205 22.63 1.36 -7.55
C ALA A 205 21.51 0.93 -8.53
N PRO A 206 21.28 1.65 -9.65
CA PRO A 206 20.35 1.20 -10.68
C PRO A 206 20.71 -0.21 -11.20
N ASN A 207 19.76 -1.14 -11.10
CA ASN A 207 19.97 -2.58 -11.27
C ASN A 207 18.65 -3.30 -11.60
N PHE A 208 18.71 -4.56 -12.05
CA PHE A 208 17.53 -5.35 -12.44
C PHE A 208 16.56 -5.70 -11.30
N TRP A 209 16.98 -5.54 -10.04
CA TRP A 209 16.09 -5.70 -8.88
C TRP A 209 14.97 -4.65 -8.88
N HIS A 210 15.24 -3.46 -9.43
CA HIS A 210 14.31 -2.33 -9.53
C HIS A 210 13.21 -2.47 -10.58
N PHE A 211 13.12 -3.61 -11.28
CA PHE A 211 12.01 -3.93 -12.17
C PHE A 211 10.71 -4.19 -11.39
N GLY A 212 10.10 -3.13 -10.85
CA GLY A 212 8.90 -3.21 -10.04
C GLY A 212 7.71 -3.77 -10.83
N GLY A 213 7.24 -4.96 -10.48
CA GLY A 213 6.13 -5.68 -11.15
C GLY A 213 6.51 -7.07 -11.64
N ALA A 214 7.79 -7.33 -11.88
CA ALA A 214 8.32 -8.65 -12.21
C ALA A 214 8.31 -9.57 -10.97
N ARG A 215 8.12 -10.88 -11.18
CA ARG A 215 8.20 -11.85 -10.08
C ARG A 215 9.63 -11.89 -9.55
N GLN A 216 9.78 -12.00 -8.24
CA GLN A 216 11.09 -12.07 -7.60
C GLN A 216 11.97 -13.20 -8.16
N THR A 217 11.40 -14.36 -8.48
CA THR A 217 12.12 -15.47 -9.11
C THR A 217 12.67 -15.13 -10.49
N GLN A 218 11.95 -14.35 -11.29
CA GLN A 218 12.41 -13.93 -12.61
C GLN A 218 13.54 -12.89 -12.50
N LYS A 219 13.45 -11.97 -11.53
CA LYS A 219 14.55 -11.03 -11.24
C LYS A 219 15.80 -11.76 -10.77
N ALA A 220 15.63 -12.72 -9.87
CA ALA A 220 16.70 -13.58 -9.37
C ALA A 220 17.37 -14.35 -10.51
N PHE A 221 16.57 -14.91 -11.42
CA PHE A 221 17.06 -15.58 -12.62
C PHE A 221 17.95 -14.69 -13.48
N LEU A 222 17.48 -13.48 -13.81
CA LEU A 222 18.30 -12.53 -14.57
C LEU A 222 19.60 -12.20 -13.84
N ILE A 223 19.51 -11.71 -12.60
CA ILE A 223 20.68 -11.26 -11.83
C ILE A 223 21.74 -12.36 -11.70
N ARG A 224 21.31 -13.63 -11.59
CA ARG A 224 22.21 -14.76 -11.43
C ARG A 224 22.96 -15.13 -12.71
N HIS A 225 22.31 -15.03 -13.86
CA HIS A 225 22.88 -15.46 -15.14
C HIS A 225 23.49 -14.31 -15.94
N LEU A 226 23.20 -13.08 -15.55
CA LEU A 226 23.85 -11.89 -16.07
C LEU A 226 25.24 -11.72 -15.44
N HIS A 227 26.20 -11.24 -16.23
CA HIS A 227 27.55 -10.95 -15.73
C HIS A 227 27.57 -9.82 -14.68
N SER A 228 26.54 -8.96 -14.66
CA SER A 228 26.37 -7.90 -13.66
C SER A 228 24.89 -7.66 -13.32
N PRO A 229 24.56 -7.35 -12.06
CA PRO A 229 23.21 -6.91 -11.71
C PRO A 229 22.91 -5.47 -12.16
N TYR A 230 23.91 -4.63 -12.47
CA TYR A 230 23.75 -3.19 -12.60
C TYR A 230 23.47 -2.74 -14.04
N PHE A 231 22.54 -1.79 -14.23
CA PHE A 231 22.20 -1.26 -15.56
C PHE A 231 23.38 -0.58 -16.25
N LYS A 232 24.30 0.00 -15.48
CA LYS A 232 25.47 0.70 -16.03
C LYS A 232 26.34 -0.20 -16.92
N ASP A 233 26.32 -1.51 -16.68
CA ASP A 233 27.18 -2.49 -17.37
C ASP A 233 26.55 -3.03 -18.68
N TYR A 234 25.35 -2.55 -19.03
CA TYR A 234 24.63 -2.90 -20.27
C TYR A 234 24.40 -1.66 -21.13
N ASN A 235 24.45 -1.77 -22.45
CA ASN A 235 24.18 -0.67 -23.37
C ASN A 235 22.68 -0.44 -23.54
N SER A 236 21.90 -1.51 -23.59
CA SER A 236 20.45 -1.45 -23.76
C SER A 236 19.78 -2.67 -23.14
N LEU A 237 18.46 -2.60 -22.93
CA LEU A 237 17.70 -3.80 -22.58
C LEU A 237 17.55 -4.78 -23.75
N LEU A 238 18.03 -4.44 -24.94
CA LEU A 238 18.11 -5.32 -26.12
C LEU A 238 19.48 -6.02 -26.24
N ASP A 239 20.39 -5.86 -25.26
CA ASP A 239 21.67 -6.56 -25.26
C ASP A 239 21.46 -8.07 -25.38
N ILE A 240 22.31 -8.72 -26.20
CA ILE A 240 22.12 -10.12 -26.62
C ILE A 240 22.09 -11.08 -25.43
N GLU A 241 22.82 -10.77 -24.36
CA GLU A 241 22.80 -11.54 -23.13
C GLU A 241 21.43 -11.52 -22.44
N ILE A 242 20.79 -10.34 -22.38
CA ILE A 242 19.46 -10.16 -21.79
C ILE A 242 18.40 -10.83 -22.66
N THR A 243 18.46 -10.62 -23.98
CA THR A 243 17.47 -11.18 -24.91
C THR A 243 17.58 -12.69 -25.01
N ASN A 244 18.80 -13.26 -25.03
CA ASN A 244 18.99 -14.71 -24.99
C ASN A 244 18.47 -15.35 -23.69
N LEU A 245 18.67 -14.70 -22.54
CA LEU A 245 18.18 -15.20 -21.26
C LEU A 245 16.66 -15.19 -21.15
N LEU A 246 16.00 -14.16 -21.71
CA LEU A 246 14.55 -14.03 -21.65
C LEU A 246 13.84 -14.76 -22.78
N ASN A 247 14.47 -14.89 -23.95
CA ASN A 247 13.94 -15.52 -25.16
C ASN A 247 12.45 -15.17 -25.40
N ASP A 248 11.57 -16.16 -25.56
CA ASP A 248 10.12 -15.98 -25.77
C ASP A 248 9.37 -15.27 -24.61
N GLN A 249 10.04 -15.03 -23.48
CA GLN A 249 9.50 -14.28 -22.34
C GLN A 249 9.90 -12.81 -22.34
N TYR A 250 10.70 -12.35 -23.30
CA TYR A 250 11.22 -10.97 -23.34
C TYR A 250 10.10 -9.94 -23.23
N ASP A 251 9.12 -9.96 -24.13
CA ASP A 251 8.03 -8.96 -24.15
C ASP A 251 7.10 -9.04 -22.93
N LYS A 252 7.02 -10.22 -22.30
CA LYS A 252 6.25 -10.40 -21.06
C LYS A 252 7.00 -9.83 -19.85
N PHE A 253 8.32 -9.83 -19.92
CA PHE A 253 9.19 -9.46 -18.81
C PHE A 253 9.65 -8.02 -18.91
N ILE A 254 10.23 -7.60 -20.03
CA ILE A 254 10.63 -6.24 -20.32
C ILE A 254 9.41 -5.49 -20.87
N ASN A 255 8.95 -4.49 -20.12
CA ASN A 255 7.91 -3.58 -20.58
C ASN A 255 8.41 -2.14 -20.52
N TYR A 256 7.64 -1.22 -21.09
CA TYR A 256 7.98 0.19 -21.18
C TYR A 256 8.45 0.82 -19.85
N LYS A 257 7.87 0.43 -18.71
CA LYS A 257 8.29 0.92 -17.39
C LYS A 257 9.79 0.69 -17.16
N TYR A 258 10.30 -0.45 -17.58
CA TYR A 258 11.70 -0.85 -17.35
C TYR A 258 12.64 -0.18 -18.34
N ASN A 259 12.22 -0.02 -19.60
CA ASN A 259 12.94 0.79 -20.58
C ASN A 259 13.16 2.20 -20.06
N ARG A 260 12.09 2.85 -19.58
CA ARG A 260 12.18 4.24 -19.12
C ARG A 260 13.09 4.41 -17.90
N ILE A 261 13.04 3.49 -16.93
CA ILE A 261 13.95 3.50 -15.77
C ILE A 261 15.40 3.27 -16.23
N PHE A 262 15.62 2.32 -17.13
CA PHE A 262 16.95 1.98 -17.64
C PHE A 262 17.58 3.17 -18.36
N GLU A 263 16.87 3.78 -19.33
CA GLU A 263 17.31 4.95 -20.07
C GLU A 263 17.70 6.09 -19.12
N ILE A 264 16.81 6.43 -18.18
CA ILE A 264 17.02 7.54 -17.26
C ILE A 264 18.19 7.27 -16.30
N SER A 265 18.47 6.02 -15.98
CA SER A 265 19.65 5.67 -15.18
C SER A 265 20.98 6.01 -15.88
N LYS A 266 20.98 6.09 -17.22
CA LYS A 266 22.16 6.45 -18.04
C LYS A 266 22.32 7.95 -18.24
N LEU A 267 21.26 8.73 -18.03
CA LEU A 267 21.24 10.18 -18.29
C LEU A 267 21.46 11.03 -17.04
N ASP A 268 21.86 10.45 -15.90
CA ASP A 268 21.85 11.15 -14.61
C ASP A 268 22.61 12.47 -14.59
N ASP A 269 23.84 12.47 -15.11
CA ASP A 269 24.68 13.67 -15.11
C ASP A 269 24.11 14.74 -16.06
N GLN A 270 23.50 14.31 -17.16
CA GLN A 270 22.86 15.21 -18.12
C GLN A 270 21.59 15.81 -17.55
N ILE A 271 20.79 15.04 -16.81
CA ILE A 271 19.56 15.48 -16.14
C ILE A 271 19.84 16.60 -15.13
N LYS A 272 21.01 16.61 -14.47
CA LYS A 272 21.41 17.71 -13.58
C LYS A 272 21.50 19.05 -14.30
N SER A 273 21.97 19.04 -15.56
CA SER A 273 22.02 20.24 -16.42
C SER A 273 20.74 20.49 -17.21
N ASP A 274 20.00 19.42 -17.50
CA ASP A 274 18.80 19.44 -18.33
C ASP A 274 17.68 18.58 -17.75
N PRO A 275 16.86 19.14 -16.84
CA PRO A 275 15.73 18.42 -16.27
C PRO A 275 14.68 17.99 -17.30
N SER A 276 14.65 18.55 -18.52
CA SER A 276 13.68 18.17 -19.55
C SER A 276 13.87 16.74 -20.04
N LEU A 277 15.06 16.16 -19.88
CA LEU A 277 15.35 14.75 -20.20
C LEU A 277 14.54 13.77 -19.33
N MET A 278 14.00 14.23 -18.18
CA MET A 278 13.09 13.44 -17.35
C MET A 278 11.76 13.13 -18.05
N ILE A 279 11.38 13.87 -19.10
CA ILE A 279 10.16 13.67 -19.89
C ILE A 279 10.41 12.66 -21.03
N ASP A 280 9.47 11.76 -21.26
CA ASP A 280 9.44 11.01 -22.53
C ASP A 280 8.69 11.82 -23.60
N ASN A 281 9.43 12.22 -24.64
CA ASN A 281 8.93 13.01 -25.77
C ASN A 281 7.75 12.33 -26.48
N ASN A 282 7.73 11.01 -26.57
CA ASN A 282 6.68 10.25 -27.27
C ASN A 282 5.31 10.40 -26.59
N TYR A 283 5.30 10.75 -25.30
CA TYR A 283 4.09 10.83 -24.49
C TYR A 283 3.87 12.21 -23.87
N PHE A 284 4.54 13.24 -24.39
CA PHE A 284 4.38 14.60 -23.90
C PHE A 284 2.94 15.10 -23.99
N TYR A 285 2.18 14.70 -25.01
CA TYR A 285 0.76 15.05 -25.12
C TYR A 285 -0.07 14.48 -23.95
N ILE A 286 0.24 13.28 -23.47
CA ILE A 286 -0.40 12.66 -22.29
C ILE A 286 0.02 13.42 -21.03
N LEU A 287 1.32 13.75 -20.89
CA LEU A 287 1.81 14.56 -19.78
C LEU A 287 1.08 15.92 -19.71
N LYS A 288 0.85 16.57 -20.85
CA LYS A 288 0.03 17.79 -20.93
C LYS A 288 -1.43 17.57 -20.51
N GLN A 289 -2.05 16.46 -20.91
CA GLN A 289 -3.41 16.13 -20.47
C GLN A 289 -3.50 15.94 -18.95
N VAL A 290 -2.52 15.25 -18.35
CA VAL A 290 -2.43 15.11 -16.89
C VAL A 290 -2.24 16.47 -16.23
N MET A 291 -1.30 17.30 -16.72
CA MET A 291 -1.04 18.64 -16.18
C MET A 291 -2.24 19.58 -16.33
N ASN A 292 -3.03 19.44 -17.39
CA ASN A 292 -4.23 20.26 -17.62
C ASN A 292 -5.27 20.10 -16.50
N LYS A 293 -5.31 18.96 -15.81
CA LYS A 293 -6.21 18.73 -14.67
C LYS A 293 -5.94 19.70 -13.51
N TYR A 294 -4.73 20.26 -13.41
CA TYR A 294 -4.28 21.16 -12.35
C TYR A 294 -4.39 22.65 -12.71
N LYS A 295 -4.98 23.02 -13.86
CA LYS A 295 -5.03 24.42 -14.31
C LYS A 295 -6.11 25.27 -13.61
N ARG A 296 -7.14 24.63 -13.06
CA ARG A 296 -8.28 25.32 -12.43
C ARG A 296 -7.99 25.55 -10.95
N LEU A 297 -8.03 26.81 -10.54
CA LEU A 297 -7.87 27.21 -9.14
C LEU A 297 -9.24 27.35 -8.43
N PRO A 298 -9.29 27.12 -7.11
CA PRO A 298 -8.19 26.67 -6.26
C PRO A 298 -7.85 25.17 -6.44
N ILE A 299 -6.65 24.76 -6.03
CA ILE A 299 -6.22 23.36 -5.95
C ILE A 299 -6.08 22.99 -4.47
N TYR A 300 -6.82 21.98 -4.02
CA TYR A 300 -6.81 21.47 -2.65
C TYR A 300 -5.95 20.20 -2.60
N MET A 301 -4.71 20.33 -2.12
CA MET A 301 -3.85 19.20 -1.82
C MET A 301 -4.19 18.71 -0.42
N TYR A 302 -4.70 17.48 -0.28
CA TYR A 302 -5.05 16.95 1.03
C TYR A 302 -4.49 15.55 1.24
N ASP A 303 -4.19 15.27 2.51
CA ASP A 303 -3.75 13.98 3.00
C ASP A 303 -4.31 13.77 4.40
N PHE A 304 -4.51 12.51 4.80
CA PHE A 304 -4.93 12.20 6.16
C PHE A 304 -4.38 10.87 6.67
N GLU A 305 -4.14 10.84 7.97
CA GLU A 305 -3.67 9.65 8.67
C GLU A 305 -4.83 8.89 9.31
N THR A 306 -4.69 7.57 9.33
CA THR A 306 -5.71 6.66 9.85
C THR A 306 -5.13 5.68 10.85
N VAL A 307 -5.97 5.28 11.80
CA VAL A 307 -5.66 4.25 12.79
C VAL A 307 -6.57 3.05 12.59
N LYS A 308 -6.03 1.86 12.89
CA LYS A 308 -6.74 0.59 12.77
C LYS A 308 -6.69 -0.19 14.06
N PHE A 309 -7.78 -0.89 14.34
CA PHE A 309 -7.88 -1.86 15.42
C PHE A 309 -8.28 -3.21 14.86
N ALA A 310 -7.68 -4.28 15.40
CA ALA A 310 -8.09 -5.63 15.06
C ALA A 310 -9.52 -5.88 15.57
N VAL A 311 -9.74 -5.63 16.85
CA VAL A 311 -11.06 -5.64 17.48
C VAL A 311 -11.70 -4.25 17.31
N PRO A 312 -12.88 -4.12 16.70
CA PRO A 312 -13.53 -2.82 16.47
C PRO A 312 -13.80 -2.03 17.75
N LYS A 313 -13.18 -0.86 17.90
CA LYS A 313 -13.30 -0.02 19.12
C LYS A 313 -14.60 0.81 19.17
N TYR A 314 -15.18 1.16 18.03
CA TYR A 314 -16.30 2.12 17.95
C TYR A 314 -17.51 1.54 17.21
N SER A 315 -18.67 2.18 17.34
CA SER A 315 -19.88 1.85 16.58
C SER A 315 -19.64 1.90 15.07
N LYS A 316 -20.29 1.01 14.30
CA LYS A 316 -20.29 0.98 12.83
C LYS A 316 -18.92 0.75 12.19
N VAL A 317 -17.93 0.20 12.90
CA VAL A 317 -16.62 -0.15 12.31
C VAL A 317 -16.40 -1.65 12.27
N ASN A 318 -15.69 -2.10 11.24
CA ASN A 318 -15.28 -3.47 11.03
C ASN A 318 -13.82 -3.69 11.48
N PRO A 319 -13.34 -4.95 11.60
CA PRO A 319 -11.93 -5.22 11.86
C PRO A 319 -11.03 -4.52 10.85
N TYR A 320 -9.98 -3.87 11.36
CA TYR A 320 -9.02 -3.08 10.60
C TYR A 320 -9.65 -1.94 9.78
N TYR A 321 -10.82 -1.43 10.17
CA TYR A 321 -11.38 -0.20 9.64
C TYR A 321 -10.37 0.95 9.75
N GLN A 322 -10.26 1.73 8.68
CA GLN A 322 -9.41 2.91 8.61
C GLN A 322 -10.09 4.09 9.29
N ILE A 323 -9.79 4.32 10.57
CA ILE A 323 -10.36 5.42 11.35
C ILE A 323 -9.51 6.67 11.10
N PRO A 324 -10.00 7.68 10.36
CA PRO A 324 -9.24 8.91 10.19
C PRO A 324 -9.19 9.69 11.50
N PHE A 325 -8.03 10.31 11.77
CA PHE A 325 -7.82 11.05 13.01
C PHE A 325 -7.00 12.34 12.84
N GLN A 326 -6.35 12.52 11.70
CA GLN A 326 -5.53 13.68 11.41
C GLN A 326 -5.58 13.99 9.92
N TYR A 327 -5.64 15.26 9.53
CA TYR A 327 -5.50 15.69 8.14
C TYR A 327 -4.61 16.94 8.02
N SER A 328 -4.16 17.17 6.80
CA SER A 328 -3.57 18.42 6.34
C SER A 328 -4.20 18.79 4.99
N ILE A 329 -4.37 20.09 4.75
CA ILE A 329 -4.89 20.64 3.50
C ILE A 329 -4.07 21.89 3.13
N ASP A 330 -3.41 21.86 1.98
CA ASP A 330 -2.79 23.02 1.35
C ASP A 330 -3.62 23.47 0.15
N ILE A 331 -4.02 24.74 0.13
CA ILE A 331 -4.88 25.31 -0.91
C ILE A 331 -4.08 26.34 -1.73
N ILE A 332 -3.81 25.97 -2.98
CA ILE A 332 -3.22 26.87 -3.98
C ILE A 332 -4.36 27.67 -4.60
N HIS A 333 -4.42 28.97 -4.34
CA HIS A 333 -5.44 29.88 -4.89
C HIS A 333 -4.89 30.88 -5.92
N ASP A 334 -3.56 30.94 -6.09
CA ASP A 334 -2.85 31.78 -7.07
C ASP A 334 -1.79 30.93 -7.80
N LYS A 335 -1.57 31.22 -9.09
CA LYS A 335 -0.52 30.59 -9.91
C LYS A 335 0.90 30.97 -9.47
N ASN A 336 1.05 32.10 -8.78
CA ASN A 336 2.33 32.60 -8.29
C ASN A 336 2.73 32.03 -6.92
N TYR A 337 2.04 30.98 -6.44
CA TYR A 337 2.38 30.32 -5.18
C TYR A 337 3.86 29.90 -5.10
N ASP A 338 4.40 30.03 -3.90
CA ASP A 338 5.75 29.64 -3.53
C ASP A 338 5.70 28.78 -2.26
N TYR A 339 6.06 27.50 -2.40
CA TYR A 339 6.07 26.57 -1.27
C TYR A 339 7.13 26.90 -0.20
N ASN A 340 8.05 27.85 -0.47
CA ASN A 340 8.97 28.37 0.53
C ASN A 340 8.39 29.56 1.30
N ASN A 341 7.27 30.12 0.84
CA ASN A 341 6.52 31.17 1.52
C ASN A 341 5.12 30.65 1.89
N PRO A 342 4.91 30.16 3.13
CA PRO A 342 3.64 29.62 3.58
C PRO A 342 2.45 30.56 3.35
N ASP A 343 2.66 31.88 3.45
CA ASP A 343 1.61 32.89 3.28
C ASP A 343 1.09 33.02 1.84
N SER A 344 1.77 32.37 0.87
CA SER A 344 1.33 32.33 -0.53
C SER A 344 0.22 31.30 -0.80
N MET A 345 -0.16 30.51 0.21
CA MET A 345 -1.19 29.48 0.17
C MET A 345 -2.01 29.51 1.46
N ILE A 346 -3.19 28.91 1.43
CA ILE A 346 -3.99 28.70 2.66
C ILE A 346 -3.71 27.30 3.17
N HIS A 347 -3.46 27.17 4.47
CA HIS A 347 -3.17 25.89 5.11
C HIS A 347 -4.17 25.61 6.24
N TYR A 348 -4.68 24.38 6.28
CA TYR A 348 -5.46 23.86 7.40
C TYR A 348 -4.89 22.53 7.86
N ASP A 349 -4.89 22.31 9.18
CA ASP A 349 -4.55 21.03 9.77
C ASP A 349 -5.51 20.69 10.92
N PHE A 350 -5.62 19.40 11.21
CA PHE A 350 -6.38 18.89 12.33
C PHE A 350 -5.72 17.63 12.85
N LEU A 351 -5.66 17.51 14.17
CA LEU A 351 -5.25 16.29 14.87
C LEU A 351 -6.16 16.09 16.07
N ALA A 352 -6.92 14.99 16.05
CA ALA A 352 -7.75 14.57 17.17
C ALA A 352 -6.90 14.52 18.46
N ASN A 353 -7.46 15.07 19.53
CA ASN A 353 -6.68 15.33 20.74
C ASN A 353 -7.17 14.59 21.98
N ASP A 354 -8.22 13.79 21.86
CA ASP A 354 -8.86 13.10 22.97
C ASP A 354 -8.83 11.59 22.79
N TYR A 355 -9.16 10.85 23.86
CA TYR A 355 -9.19 9.39 23.87
C TYR A 355 -10.45 8.77 23.23
N GLN A 356 -11.38 9.64 22.82
CA GLN A 356 -12.68 9.27 22.26
C GLN A 356 -12.59 8.93 20.76
N ASP A 357 -13.73 8.58 20.16
CA ASP A 357 -13.83 8.34 18.73
C ASP A 357 -13.49 9.61 17.92
N PRO A 358 -12.37 9.64 17.17
CA PRO A 358 -11.91 10.85 16.50
C PRO A 358 -12.75 11.20 15.27
N ARG A 359 -13.60 10.28 14.79
CA ARG A 359 -14.27 10.41 13.48
C ARG A 359 -15.18 11.63 13.41
N LYS A 360 -15.95 11.90 14.45
CA LYS A 360 -16.93 13.01 14.44
C LYS A 360 -16.23 14.34 14.22
N GLU A 361 -15.25 14.65 15.07
CA GLU A 361 -14.48 15.88 14.97
C GLU A 361 -13.66 15.94 13.68
N PHE A 362 -13.02 14.84 13.30
CA PHE A 362 -12.27 14.77 12.04
C PHE A 362 -13.17 15.15 10.85
N ILE A 363 -14.34 14.53 10.73
CA ILE A 363 -15.21 14.70 9.56
C ILE A 363 -15.77 16.13 9.50
N ILE A 364 -16.21 16.67 10.64
CA ILE A 364 -16.79 18.02 10.69
C ILE A 364 -15.74 19.06 10.32
N ASN A 365 -14.56 19.02 10.95
CA ASN A 365 -13.50 19.98 10.67
C ASN A 365 -12.97 19.82 9.23
N PHE A 366 -12.75 18.58 8.78
CA PHE A 366 -12.29 18.31 7.41
C PHE A 366 -13.24 18.90 6.37
N LEU A 367 -14.55 18.70 6.54
CA LEU A 367 -15.55 19.23 5.61
C LEU A 367 -15.61 20.76 5.66
N LYS A 368 -15.51 21.38 6.85
CA LYS A 368 -15.48 22.86 6.97
C LYS A 368 -14.26 23.45 6.27
N ASP A 369 -13.08 22.88 6.50
CA ASP A 369 -11.82 23.40 5.96
C ASP A 369 -11.71 23.18 4.45
N ILE A 370 -12.07 21.99 3.96
CA ILE A 370 -11.96 21.66 2.53
C ILE A 370 -13.01 22.39 1.67
N PHE A 371 -14.13 22.84 2.28
CA PHE A 371 -15.15 23.68 1.65
C PHE A 371 -15.07 25.16 2.09
N SER A 372 -13.95 25.59 2.67
CA SER A 372 -13.76 26.98 3.14
C SER A 372 -13.67 28.00 2.00
N ASN A 373 -13.38 27.55 0.77
CA ASN A 373 -13.27 28.38 -0.44
C ASN A 373 -14.18 27.82 -1.55
N LYS A 374 -14.13 28.38 -2.77
CA LYS A 374 -14.95 27.96 -3.91
C LYS A 374 -14.55 26.58 -4.43
N GLY A 375 -15.45 25.93 -5.17
CA GLY A 375 -15.17 24.65 -5.82
C GLY A 375 -13.90 24.69 -6.69
N GLY A 376 -13.02 23.72 -6.50
CA GLY A 376 -11.68 23.65 -7.09
C GLY A 376 -11.31 22.25 -7.56
N VAL A 377 -10.02 22.01 -7.75
CA VAL A 377 -9.44 20.71 -8.05
C VAL A 377 -8.99 20.08 -6.75
N TYR A 378 -9.48 18.88 -6.41
CA TYR A 378 -9.06 18.17 -5.20
C TYR A 378 -7.99 17.17 -5.57
N VAL A 379 -6.94 17.05 -4.76
CA VAL A 379 -5.76 16.27 -5.10
C VAL A 379 -5.31 15.49 -3.88
N ALA A 380 -5.09 14.19 -4.09
CA ALA A 380 -4.43 13.30 -3.15
C ALA A 380 -3.22 12.66 -3.84
N TYR A 381 -2.30 12.09 -3.06
CA TYR A 381 -1.22 11.26 -3.58
C TYR A 381 -1.56 9.79 -3.35
N ASN A 382 -1.85 9.04 -4.41
CA ASN A 382 -2.48 7.72 -4.32
C ASN A 382 -3.93 7.75 -3.82
N ASP A 383 -4.74 8.54 -4.54
CA ASP A 383 -6.15 8.85 -4.28
C ASP A 383 -7.06 7.66 -3.93
N ALA A 384 -6.71 6.46 -4.38
CA ALA A 384 -7.44 5.24 -4.09
C ALA A 384 -7.57 5.00 -2.58
N PHE A 385 -6.56 5.36 -1.79
CA PHE A 385 -6.62 5.25 -0.35
C PHE A 385 -7.63 6.24 0.24
N GLU A 386 -7.47 7.53 -0.03
CA GLU A 386 -8.30 8.59 0.53
C GLU A 386 -9.76 8.41 0.09
N LYS A 387 -9.98 8.13 -1.20
CA LYS A 387 -11.32 7.81 -1.75
C LYS A 387 -11.93 6.61 -1.05
N SER A 388 -11.17 5.56 -0.72
CA SER A 388 -11.71 4.39 -0.03
C SER A 388 -12.16 4.70 1.40
N VAL A 389 -11.44 5.57 2.11
CA VAL A 389 -11.79 6.02 3.45
C VAL A 389 -13.03 6.92 3.39
N LEU A 390 -13.04 7.90 2.49
CA LEU A 390 -14.17 8.82 2.31
C LEU A 390 -15.45 8.08 1.88
N LYS A 391 -15.38 7.14 0.92
CA LYS A 391 -16.53 6.31 0.53
C LYS A 391 -17.11 5.51 1.70
N ARG A 392 -16.23 4.97 2.56
CA ARG A 392 -16.66 4.29 3.79
C ARG A 392 -17.37 5.24 4.75
N ILE A 393 -16.83 6.45 4.96
CA ILE A 393 -17.49 7.45 5.81
C ILE A 393 -18.86 7.82 5.26
N ALA A 394 -18.96 8.07 3.95
CA ALA A 394 -20.24 8.38 3.29
C ALA A 394 -21.29 7.28 3.49
N PHE A 395 -20.88 6.01 3.39
CA PHE A 395 -21.75 4.86 3.63
C PHE A 395 -22.21 4.77 5.09
N LEU A 396 -21.30 4.96 6.06
CA LEU A 396 -21.62 4.83 7.48
C LEU A 396 -22.39 6.04 8.05
N PHE A 397 -22.25 7.20 7.42
CA PHE A 397 -22.89 8.46 7.81
C PHE A 397 -23.62 9.09 6.59
N PRO A 398 -24.75 8.50 6.13
CA PRO A 398 -25.40 8.90 4.88
C PRO A 398 -25.81 10.36 4.78
N LYS A 399 -26.08 11.04 5.92
CA LYS A 399 -26.37 12.49 5.94
C LYS A 399 -25.22 13.35 5.41
N LEU A 400 -24.00 12.82 5.40
CA LEU A 400 -22.79 13.47 4.87
C LEU A 400 -22.37 12.93 3.50
N ALA A 401 -23.15 12.02 2.89
CA ALA A 401 -22.75 11.37 1.65
C ALA A 401 -22.53 12.37 0.52
N ILE A 402 -23.38 13.39 0.38
CA ILE A 402 -23.28 14.40 -0.68
C ILE A 402 -21.94 15.17 -0.62
N PRO A 403 -21.58 15.86 0.48
CA PRO A 403 -20.31 16.60 0.52
C PRO A 403 -19.08 15.69 0.43
N ILE A 404 -19.13 14.48 1.02
CA ILE A 404 -18.01 13.54 0.98
C ILE A 404 -17.81 12.97 -0.43
N LEU A 405 -18.90 12.55 -1.09
CA LEU A 405 -18.82 11.96 -2.42
C LEU A 405 -18.55 13.02 -3.49
N TYR A 406 -18.87 14.29 -3.24
CA TYR A 406 -18.40 15.40 -4.06
C TYR A 406 -16.87 15.44 -4.10
N ILE A 407 -16.20 15.36 -2.93
CA ILE A 407 -14.73 15.30 -2.87
C ILE A 407 -14.24 14.07 -3.62
N VAL A 408 -14.77 12.88 -3.31
CA VAL A 408 -14.39 11.61 -3.97
C VAL A 408 -14.47 11.68 -5.50
N ASN A 409 -15.53 12.28 -6.04
CA ASN A 409 -15.77 12.37 -7.47
C ASN A 409 -14.87 13.42 -8.15
N ASN A 410 -14.37 14.41 -7.40
CA ASN A 410 -13.53 15.50 -7.93
C ASN A 410 -12.04 15.39 -7.55
N THR A 411 -11.65 14.39 -6.74
CA THR A 411 -10.25 14.11 -6.43
C THR A 411 -9.53 13.48 -7.62
N ILE A 412 -8.40 14.06 -8.00
CA ILE A 412 -7.43 13.51 -8.96
C ILE A 412 -6.16 13.02 -8.23
N ASP A 413 -5.42 12.11 -8.85
CA ASP A 413 -4.22 11.53 -8.26
C ASP A 413 -2.96 12.24 -8.77
N LEU A 414 -2.16 12.84 -7.87
CA LEU A 414 -0.86 13.42 -8.22
C LEU A 414 0.15 12.35 -8.69
N MET A 415 -0.06 11.11 -8.26
CA MET A 415 0.73 9.96 -8.70
C MET A 415 0.50 9.64 -10.19
N ASP A 416 -0.50 10.21 -10.86
CA ASP A 416 -0.76 10.06 -12.31
C ASP A 416 0.47 10.44 -13.17
N PHE A 417 1.35 11.33 -12.70
CA PHE A 417 2.60 11.67 -13.40
C PHE A 417 3.61 10.51 -13.47
N PHE A 418 3.48 9.53 -12.56
CA PHE A 418 4.46 8.46 -12.37
C PHE A 418 3.86 7.06 -12.57
N LYS A 419 2.59 6.86 -12.19
CA LYS A 419 1.88 5.59 -12.27
C LYS A 419 1.15 5.46 -13.60
N GLY A 420 1.57 4.50 -14.41
CA GLY A 420 0.91 4.13 -15.65
C GLY A 420 -0.35 3.28 -15.44
N VAL A 421 -1.16 3.19 -16.48
CA VAL A 421 -2.29 2.27 -16.62
C VAL A 421 -1.86 1.20 -17.62
N LYS A 422 -2.10 -0.08 -17.31
CA LYS A 422 -1.76 -1.15 -18.24
C LYS A 422 -2.64 -1.02 -19.49
N GLN A 423 -2.03 -1.11 -20.65
CA GLN A 423 -2.75 -1.45 -21.87
C GLN A 423 -3.22 -2.91 -21.68
N ASP A 424 -4.50 -3.14 -21.47
CA ASP A 424 -5.05 -4.45 -21.80
C ASP A 424 -5.27 -4.50 -23.32
N ASN A 425 -5.60 -5.68 -23.87
CA ASN A 425 -5.79 -5.83 -25.32
C ASN A 425 -7.04 -5.08 -25.85
N SER A 426 -7.73 -4.29 -25.02
CA SER A 426 -8.73 -3.34 -25.49
C SER A 426 -8.05 -2.02 -25.89
N ILE A 427 -8.61 -1.37 -26.91
CA ILE A 427 -8.24 0.01 -27.25
C ILE A 427 -8.79 0.89 -26.12
N ASP A 428 -8.07 0.92 -25.00
CA ASP A 428 -8.49 1.64 -23.81
C ASP A 428 -8.23 3.14 -24.04
N ALA A 429 -9.31 3.94 -24.09
CA ALA A 429 -9.24 5.39 -24.27
C ALA A 429 -8.48 6.11 -23.13
N ASN A 430 -8.08 5.37 -22.09
CA ASN A 430 -7.39 5.85 -20.89
C ASN A 430 -5.91 5.42 -20.79
N PHE A 431 -5.28 5.01 -21.91
CA PHE A 431 -3.87 4.63 -21.89
C PHE A 431 -2.98 5.73 -21.29
N ARG A 432 -2.15 5.34 -20.32
CA ARG A 432 -1.11 6.20 -19.74
C ARG A 432 0.15 5.38 -19.46
N PRO A 433 1.30 5.74 -20.04
CA PRO A 433 2.55 5.05 -19.77
C PRO A 433 3.03 5.29 -18.34
N TRP A 434 3.89 4.41 -17.85
CA TRP A 434 4.56 4.57 -16.55
C TRP A 434 5.65 5.63 -16.64
N PHE A 435 5.79 6.49 -15.63
CA PHE A 435 6.83 7.51 -15.57
C PHE A 435 6.82 8.49 -16.76
N LEU A 436 5.72 9.22 -16.93
CA LEU A 436 5.69 10.41 -17.80
C LEU A 436 6.80 11.41 -17.43
N ILE A 437 7.12 11.44 -16.13
CA ILE A 437 8.34 12.04 -15.58
C ILE A 437 9.11 10.95 -14.84
N ALA A 438 10.41 10.84 -15.10
CA ALA A 438 11.26 9.79 -14.60
C ALA A 438 12.57 10.33 -14.01
N ASN A 439 13.04 9.71 -12.93
CA ASN A 439 14.34 9.99 -12.32
C ASN A 439 14.95 8.66 -11.84
N LYS A 440 16.27 8.49 -11.94
CA LYS A 440 16.92 7.23 -11.53
C LYS A 440 16.71 6.90 -10.06
N ASN A 441 16.63 7.93 -9.21
CA ASN A 441 16.48 7.81 -7.76
C ASN A 441 15.06 7.42 -7.35
N PHE A 442 14.15 7.29 -8.33
CA PHE A 442 12.85 6.66 -8.11
C PHE A 442 13.00 5.16 -7.88
N TYR A 443 14.04 4.51 -8.43
CA TYR A 443 14.27 3.06 -8.31
C TYR A 443 13.05 2.21 -8.73
N GLY A 444 12.32 2.67 -9.74
CA GLY A 444 11.07 2.05 -10.20
C GLY A 444 9.88 2.15 -9.24
N SER A 445 10.05 2.89 -8.14
CA SER A 445 8.99 3.32 -7.23
C SER A 445 8.39 4.64 -7.69
N TYR A 446 7.18 4.92 -7.24
CA TYR A 446 6.45 6.15 -7.48
C TYR A 446 5.75 6.58 -6.19
N SER A 447 6.36 6.27 -5.03
CA SER A 447 5.91 6.78 -3.73
C SER A 447 6.38 8.21 -3.53
N ILE A 448 5.65 9.01 -2.76
CA ILE A 448 6.01 10.41 -2.49
C ILE A 448 7.41 10.52 -1.85
N LYS A 449 7.76 9.59 -0.97
CA LYS A 449 9.05 9.52 -0.27
C LYS A 449 10.24 9.17 -1.17
N LYS A 450 9.98 8.71 -2.39
CA LYS A 450 10.99 8.48 -3.43
C LYS A 450 10.96 9.57 -4.49
N THR A 451 9.77 9.99 -4.90
CA THR A 451 9.60 10.96 -5.99
C THR A 451 9.91 12.38 -5.55
N GLN A 452 9.41 12.83 -4.39
CA GLN A 452 9.65 14.19 -3.91
C GLN A 452 11.15 14.48 -3.75
N PRO A 453 11.95 13.70 -2.98
CA PRO A 453 13.36 14.05 -2.77
C PRO A 453 14.21 13.96 -4.05
N ALA A 454 13.77 13.15 -5.01
CA ALA A 454 14.44 13.02 -6.30
C ALA A 454 14.14 14.17 -7.26
N LEU A 455 12.99 14.84 -7.11
CA LEU A 455 12.63 16.05 -7.86
C LEU A 455 13.10 17.34 -7.16
N ASP A 456 13.14 17.35 -5.83
CA ASP A 456 13.72 18.43 -5.04
C ASP A 456 14.40 17.89 -3.77
N SER A 457 15.73 17.83 -3.79
CA SER A 457 16.52 17.33 -2.66
C SER A 457 16.64 18.32 -1.49
N SER A 458 16.31 19.60 -1.70
CA SER A 458 16.36 20.63 -0.64
C SER A 458 15.25 20.46 0.38
N PHE A 459 14.14 19.83 -0.01
CA PHE A 459 13.02 19.55 0.85
C PHE A 459 13.19 18.17 1.50
N THR A 460 13.31 18.13 2.83
CA THR A 460 13.69 16.92 3.56
C THR A 460 12.78 16.60 4.75
N TYR A 461 12.62 15.30 4.99
CA TYR A 461 11.92 14.70 6.13
C TYR A 461 12.86 14.34 7.30
N LYS A 462 14.18 14.51 7.15
CA LYS A 462 15.19 13.99 8.08
C LYS A 462 15.11 14.58 9.50
N ASN A 463 14.45 15.73 9.66
CA ASN A 463 14.37 16.46 10.92
C ASN A 463 13.10 16.11 11.74
N LEU A 464 12.31 15.12 11.31
CA LEU A 464 11.07 14.73 11.98
C LEU A 464 11.22 13.41 12.73
N THR A 465 10.82 13.40 14.01
CA THR A 465 10.77 12.20 14.86
C THR A 465 9.81 11.15 14.31
N ILE A 466 8.71 11.61 13.70
CA ILE A 466 7.72 10.80 13.00
C ILE A 466 7.90 11.05 11.51
N ASN A 467 8.27 10.00 10.76
CA ASN A 467 8.62 10.11 9.35
C ASN A 467 7.89 9.08 8.47
N ASN A 468 6.95 8.32 9.05
CA ASN A 468 6.07 7.45 8.28
C ASN A 468 4.70 7.20 8.92
N GLY A 469 3.69 7.00 8.07
CA GLY A 469 2.30 6.81 8.46
C GLY A 469 2.09 5.58 9.34
N SER A 470 2.85 4.49 9.16
CA SER A 470 2.76 3.33 10.08
C SER A 470 3.12 3.71 11.52
N LYS A 471 4.19 4.50 11.70
CA LYS A 471 4.59 5.02 13.02
C LYS A 471 3.60 6.04 13.56
N ALA A 472 3.05 6.91 12.71
CA ALA A 472 2.00 7.86 13.10
C ALA A 472 0.74 7.14 13.61
N SER A 473 0.24 6.17 12.84
CA SER A 473 -0.89 5.30 13.17
C SER A 473 -0.67 4.53 14.47
N GLU A 474 0.50 3.92 14.65
CA GLU A 474 0.84 3.22 15.90
C GLU A 474 0.90 4.17 17.10
N THR A 475 1.52 5.34 16.93
CA THR A 475 1.67 6.33 18.01
C THR A 475 0.30 6.84 18.45
N PHE A 476 -0.58 7.18 17.50
CA PHE A 476 -1.95 7.60 17.82
C PHE A 476 -2.78 6.46 18.41
N ARG A 477 -2.60 5.21 17.96
CA ARG A 477 -3.23 4.05 18.60
C ARG A 477 -2.83 3.92 20.07
N ARG A 478 -1.54 4.04 20.37
CA ARG A 478 -1.04 4.00 21.76
C ARG A 478 -1.60 5.15 22.60
N PHE A 479 -1.82 6.32 22.00
CA PHE A 479 -2.52 7.42 22.64
C PHE A 479 -3.98 7.09 22.94
N LEU A 480 -4.74 6.58 21.96
CA LEU A 480 -6.13 6.14 22.15
C LEU A 480 -6.30 4.98 23.16
N GLU A 481 -5.27 4.16 23.33
CA GLU A 481 -5.21 3.07 24.32
C GLU A 481 -4.65 3.54 25.68
N GLN A 482 -4.44 4.85 25.85
CA GLN A 482 -3.90 5.47 27.07
C GLN A 482 -2.50 4.93 27.49
N ARG A 483 -1.79 4.25 26.57
CA ARG A 483 -0.38 3.87 26.76
C ARG A 483 0.57 5.07 26.62
N ILE A 484 0.04 6.21 26.19
CA ILE A 484 0.70 7.51 26.17
C ILE A 484 -0.22 8.48 26.92
N GLY A 485 0.25 8.97 28.06
CA GLY A 485 -0.48 9.95 28.87
C GLY A 485 -0.62 11.31 28.15
N LYS A 486 -1.71 12.02 28.45
CA LYS A 486 -2.09 13.27 27.79
C LYS A 486 -0.97 14.33 27.80
N THR A 487 -0.30 14.50 28.93
CA THR A 487 0.83 15.45 29.07
C THR A 487 2.00 15.12 28.13
N VAL A 488 2.32 13.83 27.96
CA VAL A 488 3.39 13.40 27.05
C VAL A 488 2.98 13.64 25.60
N TRP A 489 1.72 13.33 25.28
CA TRP A 489 1.17 13.56 23.96
C TRP A 489 1.24 15.04 23.56
N ASP A 490 0.71 15.93 24.40
CA ASP A 490 0.62 17.37 24.10
C ASP A 490 2.02 18.02 23.99
N ASN A 491 2.94 17.65 24.89
CA ASN A 491 4.25 18.31 24.97
C ASN A 491 5.31 17.76 24.01
N LEU A 492 5.27 16.45 23.69
CA LEU A 492 6.36 15.79 22.97
C LEU A 492 5.97 15.20 21.61
N ILE A 493 4.69 14.88 21.36
CA ILE A 493 4.30 14.07 20.20
C ILE A 493 3.38 14.84 19.24
N ARG A 494 2.38 15.56 19.76
CA ARG A 494 1.34 16.23 18.98
C ARG A 494 1.93 17.16 17.91
N LYS A 495 2.90 17.99 18.28
CA LYS A 495 3.56 18.93 17.37
C LYS A 495 4.30 18.21 16.23
N ASP A 496 4.93 17.08 16.51
CA ASP A 496 5.67 16.31 15.51
C ASP A 496 4.72 15.54 14.57
N MET A 497 3.59 15.04 15.08
CA MET A 497 2.52 14.48 14.26
C MET A 497 1.97 15.50 13.26
N ILE A 498 1.64 16.72 13.72
CA ILE A 498 1.15 17.82 12.87
C ILE A 498 2.18 18.15 11.78
N LYS A 499 3.43 18.41 12.17
CA LYS A 499 4.50 18.72 11.21
C LYS A 499 4.69 17.63 10.15
N TYR A 500 4.54 16.36 10.51
CA TYR A 500 4.68 15.24 9.58
C TYR A 500 3.56 15.23 8.52
N CYS A 501 2.29 15.35 8.94
CA CYS A 501 1.17 15.38 7.99
C CYS A 501 1.21 16.63 7.11
N ASN A 502 1.51 17.81 7.68
CA ASN A 502 1.66 19.05 6.92
C ASN A 502 2.82 18.97 5.92
N ARG A 503 3.85 18.17 6.22
CA ARG A 503 4.97 17.94 5.29
C ARG A 503 4.56 17.13 4.07
N ASP A 504 3.63 16.18 4.21
CA ASP A 504 3.19 15.32 3.10
C ASP A 504 2.32 16.10 2.09
N THR A 505 1.43 16.99 2.53
CA THR A 505 0.69 17.87 1.59
C THR A 505 1.60 18.91 0.94
N LEU A 506 2.54 19.49 1.71
CA LEU A 506 3.52 20.42 1.13
C LEU A 506 4.44 19.72 0.11
N ALA A 507 4.78 18.44 0.32
CA ALA A 507 5.51 17.64 -0.65
C ALA A 507 4.74 17.48 -1.97
N MET A 508 3.41 17.35 -1.92
CA MET A 508 2.55 17.32 -3.12
C MET A 508 2.61 18.65 -3.87
N VAL A 509 2.55 19.78 -3.16
CA VAL A 509 2.72 21.12 -3.74
C VAL A 509 4.08 21.26 -4.43
N VAL A 510 5.16 20.80 -3.79
CA VAL A 510 6.53 20.81 -4.34
C VAL A 510 6.60 19.97 -5.61
N ILE A 511 6.06 18.74 -5.60
CA ILE A 511 6.03 17.87 -6.79
C ILE A 511 5.31 18.58 -7.94
N LEU A 512 4.12 19.13 -7.72
CA LEU A 512 3.37 19.82 -8.78
C LEU A 512 4.19 20.99 -9.36
N LYS A 513 4.83 21.79 -8.50
CA LYS A 513 5.68 22.92 -8.94
C LYS A 513 6.86 22.45 -9.78
N LYS A 514 7.56 21.40 -9.36
CA LYS A 514 8.71 20.85 -10.09
C LYS A 514 8.30 20.24 -11.43
N VAL A 515 7.18 19.53 -11.46
CA VAL A 515 6.61 18.99 -12.70
C VAL A 515 6.29 20.12 -13.68
N ASP A 516 5.62 21.19 -13.23
CA ASP A 516 5.34 22.37 -14.06
C ASP A 516 6.62 23.03 -14.61
N GLN A 517 7.65 23.18 -13.77
CA GLN A 517 8.95 23.72 -14.19
C GLN A 517 9.64 22.85 -15.25
N ILE A 518 9.65 21.53 -15.06
CA ILE A 518 10.24 20.57 -16.01
C ILE A 518 9.52 20.64 -17.36
N ILE A 519 8.18 20.72 -17.35
CA ILE A 519 7.36 20.89 -18.57
C ILE A 519 7.71 22.19 -19.30
N LYS A 520 7.83 23.32 -18.58
CA LYS A 520 8.17 24.62 -19.19
C LYS A 520 9.58 24.64 -19.80
N ILE A 521 10.56 24.01 -19.14
CA ILE A 521 11.92 23.87 -19.70
C ILE A 521 11.88 23.07 -21.00
N TRP A 522 11.10 21.98 -21.02
CA TRP A 522 10.91 21.16 -22.21
C TRP A 522 10.26 21.96 -23.35
N GLU A 523 9.18 22.68 -23.07
CA GLU A 523 8.46 23.50 -24.07
C GLU A 523 9.36 24.58 -24.68
N ALA A 524 10.17 25.26 -23.85
CA ALA A 524 11.11 26.28 -24.34
C ALA A 524 12.17 25.71 -25.31
N LYS A 525 12.52 24.43 -25.18
CA LYS A 525 13.49 23.76 -26.06
C LYS A 525 12.89 23.27 -27.37
N HIS A 526 11.61 22.87 -27.36
CA HIS A 526 10.91 22.27 -28.50
C HIS A 526 9.94 23.24 -29.21
N ALA A 527 9.91 24.52 -28.80
CA ALA A 527 9.16 25.58 -29.47
C ALA A 527 9.90 26.18 -30.68
N LYS A 528 11.10 25.67 -30.99
CA LYS A 528 11.86 25.94 -32.22
C LYS A 528 11.70 24.76 -33.16
#